data_AF-A0A2M8KCA0-F1
#
_entry.id   AF-A0A2M8KCA0-F1
#
_cell.length_a   1.000
_cell.length_b   1.000
_cell.length_c   1.000
_cell.angle_alpha   90.00
_cell.angle_beta   90.00
_cell.angle_gamma   90.00
#
_symmetry.space_group_name_H-M   'P 1'
#
loop_
_entity.id
_entity.type
_entity.pdbx_description
1 polymer ?
#
loop_
_entity_poly.entity_id
_entity_poly.type
_entity_poly.pdbx_seq_one_letter_code
_entity_poly.pdbx_strand_id
1 'polypeptide(L)'
;MYSKKVMEHFVKPKFFGKIENPDIIGTAGNPRCGDLLTLYLKIDKKTGKIKDIKFETLGCLPPKEEVLVNDGEWKEISSIREKTAVLNSKAKKAQVVDIYVRKYKGPILTFIPFISRFNQFSVTPEHPILCIKRSWLKSTRRSSNKCNWLRIKEKELLSKRPKYILAEDLKENDYLVFVPNKKVRDNPLFTKELMRLIGYYLAEGYITARGTVLNFSLNKNEKENISELKFLIKEVLQKEPRYRIRRSVIEFRISSKKWSDFFESLAGRGALSKKLSDEILLLPFEKQWEMIKTYIKGDGNIYRRRPNDSSTYRADTASRDLVIQIQEILARGGIFSSIKRRKDDESRNYIEGRKVSSNPSYNISFKLERKHKFFHNNGNYFLVPIRKIENKNYKGNVYNFQVAGKPNSYLVKGFAVHNCAAAIAASDMICQLVKGKTLEQALNISFQDVSNELGVLPPLKIHCAQLVTEALRDAINNYSKNL
;
A
#
# COMPACT_ATOMS: atom_id res chain seq x y z
N MET A 1 23.49 6.61 -11.83
CA MET A 1 22.94 5.81 -12.94
C MET A 1 23.64 4.46 -12.93
N TYR A 2 22.95 3.35 -13.20
CA TYR A 2 23.57 2.03 -13.26
C TYR A 2 24.32 1.83 -14.59
N SER A 3 25.37 1.01 -14.57
CA SER A 3 26.09 0.64 -15.80
C SER A 3 25.20 -0.19 -16.73
N LYS A 4 25.53 -0.21 -18.03
CA LYS A 4 24.86 -1.08 -19.01
C LYS A 4 24.92 -2.55 -18.58
N LYS A 5 26.05 -2.98 -18.00
CA LYS A 5 26.28 -4.34 -17.52
C LYS A 5 25.40 -4.71 -16.31
N VAL A 6 25.21 -3.78 -15.37
CA VAL A 6 24.22 -3.97 -14.29
C VAL A 6 22.82 -4.17 -14.87
N MET A 7 22.44 -3.38 -15.87
CA MET A 7 21.13 -3.52 -16.52
C MET A 7 21.00 -4.83 -17.30
N GLU A 8 22.05 -5.31 -17.96
CA GLU A 8 22.05 -6.60 -18.67
C GLU A 8 21.83 -7.78 -17.72
N HIS A 9 22.62 -7.86 -16.64
CA HIS A 9 22.51 -8.90 -15.61
C HIS A 9 21.18 -8.82 -14.85
N PHE A 10 20.61 -7.61 -14.73
CA PHE A 10 19.30 -7.42 -14.13
C PHE A 10 18.13 -7.83 -15.05
N VAL A 11 18.14 -7.41 -16.32
CA VAL A 11 17.04 -7.64 -17.28
C VAL A 11 16.97 -9.11 -17.69
N LYS A 12 18.11 -9.77 -17.86
CA LYS A 12 18.19 -11.17 -18.29
C LYS A 12 19.20 -11.95 -17.44
N PRO A 13 18.89 -12.18 -16.15
CA PRO A 13 19.78 -12.95 -15.28
C PRO A 13 19.89 -14.39 -15.77
N LYS A 14 21.12 -14.88 -15.92
CA LYS A 14 21.43 -16.24 -16.40
C LYS A 14 21.24 -17.28 -15.30
N PHE A 15 21.45 -16.88 -14.05
CA PHE A 15 21.50 -17.77 -12.90
C PHE A 15 20.25 -17.70 -12.01
N PHE A 16 19.18 -17.05 -12.47
CA PHE A 16 17.94 -16.97 -11.69
C PHE A 16 17.22 -18.33 -11.58
N GLY A 17 16.72 -18.68 -10.39
CA GLY A 17 15.88 -19.85 -10.10
C GLY A 17 16.32 -20.68 -8.89
N LYS A 18 15.66 -21.83 -8.69
CA LYS A 18 16.05 -22.86 -7.70
C LYS A 18 16.77 -24.02 -8.40
N ILE A 19 17.63 -24.73 -7.68
CA ILE A 19 18.15 -26.04 -8.08
C ILE A 19 17.34 -27.10 -7.34
N GLU A 20 16.90 -28.16 -8.02
CA GLU A 20 16.31 -29.33 -7.35
C GLU A 20 17.36 -30.10 -6.57
N ASN A 21 17.07 -30.42 -5.30
CA ASN A 21 17.99 -31.12 -4.39
C ASN A 21 19.41 -30.51 -4.38
N PRO A 22 19.55 -29.23 -4.00
CA PRO A 22 20.85 -28.56 -3.94
C PRO A 22 21.71 -29.20 -2.84
N ASP A 23 23.03 -29.20 -3.03
CA ASP A 23 23.95 -29.70 -2.01
C ASP A 23 24.20 -28.63 -0.94
N ILE A 24 24.11 -27.34 -1.32
CA ILE A 24 24.30 -26.19 -0.43
C ILE A 24 23.19 -25.17 -0.66
N ILE A 25 22.64 -24.64 0.44
CA ILE A 25 21.70 -23.52 0.42
C ILE A 25 22.24 -22.43 1.34
N GLY A 26 22.41 -21.22 0.81
CA GLY A 26 22.78 -20.03 1.58
C GLY A 26 21.69 -18.99 1.49
N THR A 27 21.31 -18.39 2.61
CA THR A 27 20.40 -17.23 2.61
C THR A 27 21.04 -16.12 3.42
N ALA A 28 21.21 -14.95 2.81
CA ALA A 28 21.57 -13.74 3.53
C ALA A 28 20.48 -12.68 3.33
N GLY A 29 20.23 -11.96 4.42
CA GLY A 29 19.36 -10.80 4.40
C GLY A 29 20.06 -9.64 5.08
N ASN A 30 19.96 -8.44 4.50
CA ASN A 30 20.45 -7.25 5.15
C ASN A 30 19.30 -6.55 5.91
N PRO A 31 19.26 -6.58 7.24
CA PRO A 31 18.16 -6.02 8.03
C PRO A 31 18.07 -4.48 7.95
N ARG A 32 19.09 -3.78 7.45
CA ARG A 32 19.05 -2.31 7.27
C ARG A 32 18.32 -1.90 5.99
N CYS A 33 18.50 -2.61 4.88
CA CYS A 33 17.77 -2.32 3.65
C CYS A 33 16.50 -3.16 3.51
N GLY A 34 16.53 -4.45 3.85
CA GLY A 34 15.44 -5.39 3.59
C GLY A 34 15.70 -6.31 2.39
N ASP A 35 16.90 -6.23 1.80
CA ASP A 35 17.34 -7.14 0.74
C ASP A 35 17.47 -8.56 1.30
N LEU A 36 16.88 -9.52 0.60
CA LEU A 36 16.97 -10.95 0.89
C LEU A 36 17.39 -11.67 -0.40
N LEU A 37 18.32 -12.61 -0.24
CA LEU A 37 18.87 -13.41 -1.32
C LEU A 37 19.05 -14.85 -0.84
N THR A 38 18.63 -15.79 -1.66
CA THR A 38 18.96 -17.20 -1.49
C THR A 38 19.80 -17.70 -2.67
N LEU A 39 20.88 -18.42 -2.36
CA LEU A 39 21.76 -19.11 -3.29
C LEU A 39 21.58 -20.62 -3.14
N TYR A 40 21.52 -21.31 -4.27
CA TYR A 40 21.44 -22.77 -4.38
C TYR A 40 22.66 -23.25 -5.15
N LEU A 41 23.47 -24.14 -4.56
CA LEU A 41 24.64 -24.70 -5.23
C LEU A 41 24.54 -26.22 -5.34
N LYS A 42 25.04 -26.74 -6.47
CA LYS A 42 25.27 -28.16 -6.72
C LYS A 42 26.75 -28.39 -6.91
N ILE A 43 27.32 -29.36 -6.19
CA ILE A 43 28.74 -29.66 -6.20
C ILE A 43 28.98 -30.94 -7.01
N ASP A 44 29.99 -30.93 -7.86
CA ASP A 44 30.53 -32.15 -8.46
C ASP A 44 31.40 -32.86 -7.43
N LYS A 45 30.91 -33.99 -6.90
CA LYS A 45 31.60 -34.79 -5.87
C LYS A 45 32.96 -35.32 -6.31
N LYS A 46 33.22 -35.46 -7.63
CA LYS A 46 34.50 -35.95 -8.13
C LYS A 46 35.57 -34.87 -8.17
N THR A 47 35.18 -33.64 -8.48
CA THR A 47 36.11 -32.54 -8.74
C THR A 47 36.13 -31.48 -7.63
N GLY A 48 35.16 -31.52 -6.71
CA GLY A 48 34.98 -30.51 -5.65
C GLY A 48 34.55 -29.14 -6.18
N LYS A 49 34.14 -29.05 -7.45
CA LYS A 49 33.77 -27.80 -8.13
C LYS A 49 32.27 -27.55 -8.08
N ILE A 50 31.88 -26.27 -8.11
CA ILE A 50 30.49 -25.83 -8.23
C ILE A 50 30.01 -26.17 -9.65
N LYS A 51 29.27 -27.27 -9.78
CA LYS A 51 28.70 -27.76 -11.05
C LYS A 51 27.59 -26.84 -11.54
N ASP A 52 26.70 -26.45 -10.63
CA ASP A 52 25.65 -25.50 -10.93
C ASP A 52 25.38 -24.58 -9.74
N ILE A 53 24.93 -23.37 -10.06
CA ILE A 53 24.55 -22.37 -9.06
C ILE A 53 23.37 -21.58 -9.60
N LYS A 54 22.37 -21.37 -8.74
CA LYS A 54 21.24 -20.52 -9.02
C LYS A 54 20.96 -19.60 -7.84
N PHE A 55 20.29 -18.49 -8.11
CA PHE A 55 19.87 -17.55 -7.09
C PHE A 55 18.42 -17.14 -7.26
N GLU A 56 17.80 -16.73 -6.16
CA GLU A 56 16.52 -16.05 -6.18
C GLU A 56 16.59 -14.76 -5.37
N THR A 57 16.08 -13.69 -5.99
CA THR A 57 15.94 -12.38 -5.36
C THR A 57 14.90 -11.53 -6.11
N LEU A 58 14.63 -10.32 -5.63
CA LEU A 58 13.29 -9.77 -5.36
C LEU A 58 12.19 -9.89 -6.42
N GLY A 59 10.98 -10.08 -5.90
CA GLY A 59 9.75 -10.23 -6.67
C GLY A 59 9.19 -8.97 -7.28
N CYS A 60 8.10 -9.16 -8.03
CA CYS A 60 7.45 -8.16 -8.87
C CYS A 60 5.94 -8.15 -8.61
N LEU A 61 5.25 -7.17 -9.18
CA LEU A 61 3.80 -7.02 -9.13
C LEU A 61 3.19 -7.19 -10.53
N PRO A 62 1.97 -7.73 -10.67
CA PRO A 62 1.19 -7.60 -11.88
C PRO A 62 0.95 -6.12 -12.27
N PRO A 63 0.73 -5.80 -13.56
CA PRO A 63 0.63 -4.42 -14.06
C PRO A 63 -0.42 -3.56 -13.34
N LYS A 64 -1.57 -4.17 -13.03
CA LYS A 64 -2.73 -3.50 -12.43
C LYS A 64 -2.66 -3.35 -10.91
N GLU A 65 -1.59 -3.82 -10.28
CA GLU A 65 -1.40 -3.55 -8.85
C GLU A 65 -1.08 -2.09 -8.62
N GLU A 66 -1.54 -1.57 -7.49
CA GLU A 66 -1.57 -0.13 -7.28
C GLU A 66 -0.67 0.28 -6.13
N VAL A 67 0.13 1.29 -6.40
CA VAL A 67 1.11 1.83 -5.48
C VAL A 67 0.66 3.20 -5.01
N LEU A 68 0.88 3.48 -3.72
CA LEU A 68 0.66 4.79 -3.15
C LEU A 68 1.70 5.78 -3.69
N VAL A 69 1.22 6.74 -4.46
CA VAL A 69 2.00 7.87 -4.98
C VAL A 69 1.57 9.17 -4.29
N ASN A 70 2.45 10.16 -4.31
CA ASN A 70 2.20 11.48 -3.75
C ASN A 70 1.75 11.41 -2.27
N ASP A 71 0.66 12.09 -1.90
CA ASP A 71 0.16 12.15 -0.52
C ASP A 71 -1.14 11.37 -0.28
N GLY A 72 -1.65 10.63 -1.27
CA GLY A 72 -2.90 9.88 -1.13
C GLY A 72 -3.50 9.32 -2.42
N GLU A 73 -2.73 9.24 -3.51
CA GLU A 73 -3.21 8.74 -4.80
C GLU A 73 -2.68 7.33 -5.03
N TRP A 74 -3.52 6.43 -5.57
CA TRP A 74 -3.09 5.09 -5.95
C TRP A 74 -2.98 5.01 -7.47
N LYS A 75 -1.83 4.58 -7.97
CA LYS A 75 -1.58 4.39 -9.41
C LYS A 75 -1.14 2.97 -9.71
N GLU A 76 -1.59 2.44 -10.84
CA GLU A 76 -1.12 1.17 -11.37
C GLU A 76 0.40 1.20 -11.55
N ILE A 77 1.08 0.15 -11.12
CA ILE A 77 2.54 0.07 -11.16
C ILE A 77 3.07 0.18 -12.61
N SER A 78 2.32 -0.30 -13.61
CA SER A 78 2.69 -0.14 -15.03
C SER A 78 2.63 1.31 -15.53
N SER A 79 1.90 2.19 -14.84
CA SER A 79 1.80 3.61 -15.16
C SER A 79 2.90 4.46 -14.50
N ILE A 80 3.61 3.91 -13.52
CA ILE A 80 4.67 4.62 -12.80
C ILE A 80 5.79 5.00 -13.77
N ARG A 81 6.35 6.20 -13.58
CA ARG A 81 7.46 6.76 -14.34
C ARG A 81 8.58 7.17 -13.40
N GLU A 82 9.80 7.30 -13.92
CA GLU A 82 10.90 7.89 -13.15
C GLU A 82 10.51 9.26 -12.59
N LYS A 83 11.13 9.64 -11.47
CA LYS A 83 10.85 10.84 -10.67
C LYS A 83 9.47 10.87 -10.01
N THR A 84 8.59 9.90 -10.25
CA THR A 84 7.33 9.76 -9.50
C THR A 84 7.63 9.64 -8.00
N ALA A 85 6.96 10.44 -7.17
CA ALA A 85 7.12 10.35 -5.73
C ALA A 85 6.23 9.23 -5.16
N VAL A 86 6.83 8.30 -4.42
CA VAL A 86 6.14 7.22 -3.72
C VAL A 86 6.44 7.26 -2.23
N LEU A 87 5.62 6.61 -1.42
CA LEU A 87 5.87 6.45 0.00
C LEU A 87 6.60 5.13 0.28
N ASN A 88 7.66 5.16 1.08
CA ASN A 88 8.39 3.96 1.48
C ASN A 88 7.87 3.38 2.81
N SER A 89 8.41 2.23 3.23
CA SER A 89 7.99 1.55 4.47
C SER A 89 8.26 2.32 5.77
N LYS A 90 9.01 3.42 5.72
CA LYS A 90 9.22 4.34 6.85
C LYS A 90 8.31 5.57 6.78
N ALA A 91 7.28 5.56 5.93
CA ALA A 91 6.40 6.70 5.66
C ALA A 91 7.16 7.95 5.16
N LYS A 92 8.29 7.76 4.46
CA LYS A 92 9.05 8.85 3.83
C LYS A 92 8.84 8.84 2.32
N LYS A 93 8.70 10.02 1.74
CA LYS A 93 8.66 10.17 0.28
C LYS A 93 10.02 9.80 -0.31
N ALA A 94 9.97 9.06 -1.41
CA ALA A 94 11.14 8.66 -2.19
C ALA A 94 10.79 8.78 -3.67
N GLN A 95 11.73 9.25 -4.48
CA GLN A 95 11.52 9.36 -5.92
C GLN A 95 11.85 8.05 -6.61
N VAL A 96 11.05 7.63 -7.57
CA VAL A 96 11.38 6.51 -8.44
C VAL A 96 12.61 6.87 -9.28
N VAL A 97 13.64 6.05 -9.27
CA VAL A 97 14.89 6.27 -10.01
C VAL A 97 15.06 5.35 -11.20
N ASP A 98 14.49 4.15 -11.15
CA ASP A 98 14.59 3.15 -12.22
C ASP A 98 13.31 2.30 -12.24
N ILE A 99 12.85 1.88 -13.41
CA ILE A 99 11.65 1.03 -13.57
C ILE A 99 12.05 -0.27 -14.27
N TYR A 100 11.40 -1.35 -13.84
CA TYR A 100 11.73 -2.69 -14.29
C TYR A 100 10.50 -3.43 -14.77
N VAL A 101 10.63 -4.08 -15.92
CA VAL A 101 9.58 -4.91 -16.51
C VAL A 101 10.21 -6.20 -16.99
N ARG A 102 9.63 -7.35 -16.61
CA ARG A 102 10.04 -8.66 -17.14
C ARG A 102 8.85 -9.51 -17.52
N LYS A 103 9.04 -10.43 -18.48
CA LYS A 103 8.07 -11.50 -18.77
C LYS A 103 8.10 -12.52 -17.64
N TYR A 104 6.94 -12.94 -17.17
CA TYR A 104 6.78 -13.92 -16.11
C TYR A 104 5.70 -14.93 -16.49
N LYS A 105 5.99 -16.21 -16.22
CA LYS A 105 5.05 -17.32 -16.30
C LYS A 105 5.20 -18.14 -15.04
N GLY A 106 4.20 -18.12 -14.17
CA GLY A 106 4.28 -18.76 -12.87
C GLY A 106 3.13 -18.37 -11.95
N PRO A 107 3.15 -18.83 -10.70
CA PRO A 107 2.14 -18.47 -9.72
C PRO A 107 2.22 -16.98 -9.32
N ILE A 108 1.08 -16.38 -9.04
CA ILE A 108 0.94 -15.07 -8.38
C ILE A 108 0.16 -15.29 -7.10
N LEU A 109 0.70 -14.79 -6.00
CA LEU A 109 0.09 -14.88 -4.68
C LEU A 109 -0.71 -13.61 -4.40
N THR A 110 -2.01 -13.75 -4.19
CA THR A 110 -2.92 -12.65 -3.81
C THR A 110 -3.18 -12.69 -2.31
N PHE A 111 -2.74 -11.64 -1.62
CA PHE A 111 -2.93 -11.46 -0.19
C PHE A 111 -4.25 -10.75 0.09
N ILE A 112 -5.17 -11.43 0.77
CA ILE A 112 -6.46 -10.85 1.14
C ILE A 112 -6.43 -10.52 2.64
N PRO A 113 -6.36 -9.24 3.04
CA PRO A 113 -6.38 -8.85 4.45
C PRO A 113 -7.78 -9.06 5.07
N PHE A 114 -7.85 -9.21 6.40
CA PHE A 114 -9.09 -9.54 7.10
C PHE A 114 -10.17 -8.46 7.07
N ILE A 115 -9.79 -7.19 7.16
CA ILE A 115 -10.74 -6.10 7.41
C ILE A 115 -11.07 -5.33 6.16
N SER A 116 -10.05 -4.95 5.37
CA SER A 116 -10.25 -4.17 4.16
C SER A 116 -9.85 -4.95 2.93
N ARG A 117 -10.77 -5.78 2.42
CA ARG A 117 -10.54 -6.57 1.20
C ARG A 117 -10.18 -5.71 -0.01
N PHE A 118 -10.58 -4.44 0.00
CA PHE A 118 -10.19 -3.47 -1.03
C PHE A 118 -8.67 -3.29 -1.14
N ASN A 119 -7.95 -3.43 -0.02
CA ASN A 119 -6.48 -3.35 0.04
C ASN A 119 -5.80 -4.69 -0.33
N GLN A 120 -6.52 -5.68 -0.87
CA GLN A 120 -5.87 -6.90 -1.36
C GLN A 120 -4.92 -6.59 -2.53
N PHE A 121 -3.78 -7.25 -2.55
CA PHE A 121 -2.75 -7.05 -3.58
C PHE A 121 -2.11 -8.38 -3.94
N SER A 122 -1.50 -8.43 -5.13
CA SER A 122 -0.90 -9.64 -5.68
C SER A 122 0.58 -9.43 -6.00
N VAL A 123 1.39 -10.44 -5.75
CA VAL A 123 2.84 -10.39 -5.94
C VAL A 123 3.36 -11.72 -6.47
N THR A 124 4.56 -11.74 -7.04
CA THR A 124 5.27 -13.00 -7.31
C THR A 124 5.75 -13.66 -5.99
N PRO A 125 5.90 -15.00 -5.93
CA PRO A 125 6.27 -15.75 -4.72
C PRO A 125 7.48 -15.21 -3.97
N GLU A 126 8.47 -14.73 -4.71
CA GLU A 126 9.73 -14.21 -4.22
C GLU A 126 9.68 -12.73 -3.80
N HIS A 127 8.51 -12.08 -3.85
CA HIS A 127 8.37 -10.66 -3.47
C HIS A 127 8.42 -10.50 -1.94
N PRO A 128 9.39 -9.75 -1.39
CA PRO A 128 9.47 -9.56 0.05
C PRO A 128 8.44 -8.57 0.55
N ILE A 129 7.64 -8.99 1.52
CA ILE A 129 6.61 -8.19 2.17
C ILE A 129 7.01 -7.96 3.63
N LEU A 130 6.86 -6.73 4.11
CA LEU A 130 7.15 -6.40 5.51
C LEU A 130 6.05 -6.99 6.42
N CYS A 131 6.43 -7.96 7.25
CA CYS A 131 5.48 -8.78 8.00
C CYS A 131 5.96 -9.15 9.42
N ILE A 132 5.03 -9.62 10.24
CA ILE A 132 5.31 -10.40 11.47
C ILE A 132 4.69 -11.78 11.30
N LYS A 133 5.51 -12.84 11.35
CA LYS A 133 4.99 -14.21 11.27
C LYS A 133 4.29 -14.60 12.56
N ARG A 134 3.19 -15.33 12.43
CA ARG A 134 2.42 -15.88 13.54
C ARG A 134 3.23 -16.83 14.40
N SER A 135 4.16 -17.57 13.79
CA SER A 135 5.06 -18.51 14.48
C SER A 135 6.03 -17.83 15.45
N TRP A 136 6.23 -16.51 15.37
CA TRP A 136 7.10 -15.76 16.29
C TRP A 136 6.42 -15.45 17.64
N LEU A 137 5.15 -15.82 17.79
CA LEU A 137 4.27 -15.43 18.90
C LEU A 137 3.85 -16.68 19.68
N LYS A 138 4.10 -16.68 20.99
CA LYS A 138 3.89 -17.79 21.91
C LYS A 138 2.44 -17.93 22.36
N SER A 139 1.72 -16.82 22.54
CA SER A 139 0.34 -16.85 23.04
C SER A 139 -0.68 -17.15 21.93
N THR A 140 -1.53 -18.17 22.13
CA THR A 140 -2.68 -18.42 21.25
C THR A 140 -3.93 -18.75 22.08
N ARG A 141 -5.08 -18.14 21.72
CA ARG A 141 -6.40 -18.56 22.20
C ARG A 141 -7.39 -18.46 21.05
N ARG A 142 -8.18 -19.49 20.76
CA ARG A 142 -9.24 -19.39 19.74
C ARG A 142 -10.21 -18.25 20.06
N SER A 143 -10.60 -17.51 19.03
CA SER A 143 -11.46 -16.33 19.17
C SER A 143 -12.91 -16.71 19.46
N SER A 144 -13.39 -17.80 18.86
CA SER A 144 -14.66 -18.47 19.18
C SER A 144 -14.71 -19.86 18.53
N ASN A 145 -15.71 -20.68 18.87
CA ASN A 145 -15.93 -21.99 18.24
C ASN A 145 -16.35 -21.90 16.76
N LYS A 146 -16.82 -20.72 16.30
CA LYS A 146 -17.24 -20.45 14.91
C LYS A 146 -16.17 -19.72 14.09
N CYS A 147 -15.07 -19.31 14.72
CA CYS A 147 -14.02 -18.51 14.10
C CYS A 147 -12.67 -19.09 14.51
N ASN A 148 -12.02 -19.80 13.58
CA ASN A 148 -10.69 -20.39 13.76
C ASN A 148 -9.57 -19.36 13.96
N TRP A 149 -9.90 -18.07 14.03
CA TRP A 149 -8.94 -17.01 14.30
C TRP A 149 -8.39 -17.11 15.73
N LEU A 150 -7.07 -17.02 15.87
CA LEU A 150 -6.38 -17.11 17.14
C LEU A 150 -6.12 -15.70 17.69
N ARG A 151 -6.73 -15.35 18.82
CA ARG A 151 -6.41 -14.15 19.59
C ARG A 151 -4.97 -14.22 20.09
N ILE A 152 -4.29 -13.08 20.00
CA ILE A 152 -2.91 -12.89 20.45
C ILE A 152 -2.88 -11.82 21.53
N LYS A 153 -1.97 -11.95 22.49
CA LYS A 153 -1.67 -10.85 23.42
C LYS A 153 -1.06 -9.69 22.63
N GLU A 154 -1.78 -8.57 22.55
CA GLU A 154 -1.35 -7.38 21.81
C GLU A 154 0.05 -6.89 22.20
N LYS A 155 0.36 -6.85 23.51
CA LYS A 155 1.70 -6.48 24.02
C LYS A 155 2.81 -7.35 23.43
N GLU A 156 2.56 -8.64 23.26
CA GLU A 156 3.54 -9.56 22.66
C GLU A 156 3.72 -9.25 21.18
N LEU A 157 2.63 -9.08 20.43
CA LEU A 157 2.66 -8.79 19.00
C LEU A 157 3.40 -7.47 18.73
N LEU A 158 3.06 -6.41 19.46
CA LEU A 158 3.66 -5.09 19.30
C LEU A 158 5.15 -5.05 19.73
N SER A 159 5.61 -6.02 20.54
CA SER A 159 7.03 -6.15 20.89
C SER A 159 7.90 -6.67 19.73
N LYS A 160 7.29 -7.33 18.73
CA LYS A 160 8.02 -7.91 17.61
C LYS A 160 8.32 -6.86 16.55
N ARG A 161 9.56 -6.85 16.07
CA ARG A 161 9.95 -6.01 14.92
C ARG A 161 9.55 -6.72 13.63
N PRO A 162 8.80 -6.06 12.72
CA PRO A 162 8.53 -6.61 11.40
C PRO A 162 9.82 -6.85 10.63
N LYS A 163 9.83 -7.89 9.80
CA LYS A 163 10.92 -8.20 8.87
C LYS A 163 10.34 -8.42 7.48
N TYR A 164 11.14 -8.18 6.45
CA TYR A 164 10.75 -8.58 5.11
C TYR A 164 10.86 -10.11 5.00
N ILE A 165 9.78 -10.73 4.55
CA ILE A 165 9.65 -12.18 4.37
C ILE A 165 9.13 -12.42 2.95
N LEU A 166 9.59 -13.48 2.29
CA LEU A 166 9.10 -13.86 0.96
C LEU A 166 7.60 -14.13 1.01
N ALA A 167 6.90 -13.76 -0.06
CA ALA A 167 5.47 -13.97 -0.16
C ALA A 167 5.09 -15.46 -0.05
N GLU A 168 5.89 -16.37 -0.63
CA GLU A 168 5.66 -17.82 -0.51
C GLU A 168 5.79 -18.38 0.91
N ASP A 169 6.56 -17.72 1.76
CA ASP A 169 6.79 -18.15 3.15
C ASP A 169 5.71 -17.66 4.11
N LEU A 170 4.82 -16.78 3.66
CA LEU A 170 3.74 -16.24 4.46
C LEU A 170 2.55 -17.19 4.50
N LYS A 171 1.87 -17.20 5.65
CA LYS A 171 0.70 -18.04 5.90
C LYS A 171 -0.48 -17.20 6.34
N GLU A 172 -1.68 -17.78 6.25
CA GLU A 172 -2.87 -17.17 6.85
C GLU A 172 -2.64 -16.87 8.34
N ASN A 173 -3.14 -15.74 8.80
CA ASN A 173 -2.93 -15.17 10.14
C ASN A 173 -1.53 -14.59 10.42
N ASP A 174 -0.57 -14.62 9.49
CA ASP A 174 0.57 -13.71 9.57
C ASP A 174 0.08 -12.26 9.43
N TYR A 175 0.88 -11.30 9.91
CA TYR A 175 0.49 -9.89 9.95
C TYR A 175 1.26 -9.08 8.91
N LEU A 176 0.53 -8.46 8.00
CA LEU A 176 1.03 -7.47 7.05
C LEU A 176 1.20 -6.11 7.73
N VAL A 177 2.19 -5.34 7.33
CA VAL A 177 2.41 -3.98 7.82
C VAL A 177 1.78 -2.95 6.87
N PHE A 178 0.70 -2.32 7.32
CA PHE A 178 0.08 -1.17 6.64
C PHE A 178 0.68 0.12 7.19
N VAL A 179 1.25 0.97 6.33
CA VAL A 179 2.00 2.16 6.74
C VAL A 179 1.23 3.43 6.36
N PRO A 180 0.74 4.22 7.33
CA PRO A 180 0.08 5.49 7.03
C PRO A 180 1.08 6.58 6.62
N ASN A 181 0.64 7.52 5.77
CA ASN A 181 1.39 8.75 5.53
C ASN A 181 1.44 9.62 6.80
N LYS A 182 2.64 9.94 7.27
CA LYS A 182 2.89 10.72 8.49
C LYS A 182 3.20 12.19 8.24
N LYS A 183 3.29 12.60 6.97
CA LYS A 183 3.60 13.99 6.65
C LYS A 183 2.43 14.88 7.05
N VAL A 184 2.72 15.92 7.82
CA VAL A 184 1.76 16.94 8.23
C VAL A 184 2.34 18.31 7.90
N ARG A 185 1.52 19.16 7.33
CA ARG A 185 1.78 20.57 7.07
C ARG A 185 0.50 21.34 7.37
N ASP A 186 0.53 22.11 8.45
CA ASP A 186 -0.61 22.96 8.76
C ASP A 186 -0.70 24.16 7.82
N ASN A 187 -1.93 24.62 7.60
CA ASN A 187 -2.23 25.82 6.85
C ASN A 187 -3.38 26.57 7.56
N PRO A 188 -3.16 27.83 8.00
CA PRO A 188 -4.17 28.64 8.67
C PRO A 188 -5.44 28.91 7.85
N LEU A 189 -5.34 28.87 6.51
CA LEU A 189 -6.48 29.02 5.61
C LEU A 189 -7.60 28.01 5.93
N PHE A 190 -7.22 26.81 6.33
CA PHE A 190 -8.14 25.72 6.64
C PHE A 190 -8.62 25.81 8.09
N THR A 191 -9.53 26.74 8.34
CA THR A 191 -10.25 26.89 9.61
C THR A 191 -11.20 25.70 9.85
N LYS A 192 -11.68 25.52 11.09
CA LYS A 192 -12.66 24.46 11.39
C LYS A 192 -13.94 24.65 10.57
N GLU A 193 -14.35 25.90 10.37
CA GLU A 193 -15.53 26.30 9.60
C GLU A 193 -15.35 25.94 8.12
N LEU A 194 -14.20 26.26 7.52
CA LEU A 194 -13.90 25.89 6.14
C LEU A 194 -13.86 24.36 5.98
N MET A 195 -13.22 23.63 6.90
CA MET A 195 -13.17 22.16 6.83
C MET A 195 -14.57 21.54 6.93
N ARG A 196 -15.45 22.05 7.79
CA ARG A 196 -16.85 21.61 7.87
C ARG A 196 -17.61 21.91 6.58
N LEU A 197 -17.42 23.09 5.98
CA LEU A 197 -18.06 23.46 4.72
C LEU A 197 -17.59 22.58 3.54
N ILE A 198 -16.30 22.22 3.51
CA ILE A 198 -15.76 21.23 2.57
C ILE A 198 -16.40 19.86 2.81
N GLY A 199 -16.63 19.45 4.06
CA GLY A 199 -17.36 18.23 4.39
C GLY A 199 -18.77 18.21 3.81
N TYR A 200 -19.52 19.31 3.95
CA TYR A 200 -20.83 19.46 3.28
C TYR A 200 -20.69 19.46 1.75
N TYR A 201 -19.62 20.03 1.19
CA TYR A 201 -19.42 20.00 -0.26
C TYR A 201 -19.21 18.56 -0.75
N LEU A 202 -18.43 17.78 -0.02
CA LEU A 202 -18.15 16.38 -0.34
C LEU A 202 -19.40 15.49 -0.26
N ALA A 203 -20.33 15.79 0.65
CA ALA A 203 -21.60 15.07 0.74
C ALA A 203 -22.66 15.66 -0.22
N GLU A 204 -23.14 16.85 0.10
CA GLU A 204 -24.34 17.47 -0.47
C GLU A 204 -24.05 18.49 -1.58
N GLY A 205 -22.76 18.79 -1.80
CA GLY A 205 -22.32 19.82 -2.71
C GLY A 205 -22.12 19.37 -4.15
N TYR A 206 -22.41 20.28 -5.07
CA TYR A 206 -22.06 20.13 -6.48
C TYR A 206 -21.81 21.49 -7.15
N ILE A 207 -20.96 21.47 -8.18
CA ILE A 207 -20.72 22.62 -9.05
C ILE A 207 -21.43 22.35 -10.38
N THR A 208 -22.16 23.35 -10.88
CA THR A 208 -22.86 23.26 -12.17
C THR A 208 -21.88 23.02 -13.34
N ALA A 209 -22.38 22.49 -14.46
CA ALA A 209 -21.55 22.18 -15.62
C ALA A 209 -20.72 23.37 -16.14
N ARG A 210 -21.27 24.59 -16.09
CA ARG A 210 -20.56 25.83 -16.48
C ARG A 210 -19.47 26.26 -15.49
N GLY A 211 -19.38 25.65 -14.30
CA GLY A 211 -18.37 25.97 -13.30
C GLY A 211 -18.56 27.31 -12.58
N THR A 212 -19.73 27.94 -12.68
CA THR A 212 -19.97 29.29 -12.16
C THR A 212 -20.81 29.34 -10.89
N VAL A 213 -21.45 28.22 -10.55
CA VAL A 213 -22.38 28.12 -9.43
C VAL A 213 -22.04 26.88 -8.61
N LEU A 214 -21.78 27.12 -7.32
CA LEU A 214 -21.66 26.13 -6.25
C LEU A 214 -23.03 25.97 -5.60
N ASN A 215 -23.49 24.74 -5.44
CA ASN A 215 -24.76 24.42 -4.79
C ASN A 215 -24.58 23.38 -3.70
N PHE A 216 -25.52 23.35 -2.76
CA PHE A 216 -25.69 22.29 -1.77
C PHE A 216 -27.16 21.88 -1.74
N SER A 217 -27.46 20.59 -1.76
CA SER A 217 -28.83 20.06 -1.75
C SER A 217 -29.05 19.16 -0.54
N LEU A 218 -29.98 19.51 0.34
CA LEU A 218 -30.28 18.73 1.56
C LEU A 218 -31.76 18.41 1.62
N ASN A 219 -32.14 17.46 2.48
CA ASN A 219 -33.54 17.26 2.80
C ASN A 219 -34.01 18.39 3.74
N LYS A 220 -35.19 18.96 3.47
CA LYS A 220 -35.78 20.08 4.24
C LYS A 220 -36.02 19.74 5.72
N ASN A 221 -36.03 18.47 6.09
CA ASN A 221 -36.22 17.99 7.46
C ASN A 221 -34.90 17.98 8.28
N GLU A 222 -33.74 18.12 7.64
CA GLU A 222 -32.43 18.14 8.32
C GLU A 222 -32.13 19.52 8.92
N LYS A 223 -32.96 19.96 9.89
CA LYS A 223 -32.94 21.33 10.42
C LYS A 223 -31.58 21.75 10.98
N GLU A 224 -30.89 20.84 11.66
CA GLU A 224 -29.56 21.08 12.23
C GLU A 224 -28.51 21.31 11.13
N ASN A 225 -28.44 20.41 10.15
CA ASN A 225 -27.51 20.51 9.02
C ASN A 225 -27.76 21.78 8.20
N ILE A 226 -29.04 22.11 7.95
CA ILE A 226 -29.44 23.35 7.25
C ILE A 226 -28.98 24.59 7.99
N SER A 227 -29.14 24.63 9.32
CA SER A 227 -28.77 25.77 10.15
C SER A 227 -27.25 25.94 10.21
N GLU A 228 -26.51 24.84 10.37
CA GLU A 228 -25.05 24.84 10.34
C GLU A 228 -24.54 25.31 8.96
N LEU A 229 -25.10 24.79 7.86
CA LEU A 229 -24.68 25.19 6.51
C LEU A 229 -24.95 26.67 6.22
N LYS A 230 -26.08 27.23 6.66
CA LYS A 230 -26.37 28.68 6.55
C LYS A 230 -25.30 29.52 7.23
N PHE A 231 -24.95 29.15 8.47
CA PHE A 231 -23.89 29.80 9.23
C PHE A 231 -22.54 29.69 8.48
N LEU A 232 -22.14 28.50 8.04
CA LEU A 232 -20.88 28.30 7.35
C LEU A 232 -20.79 29.06 6.02
N ILE A 233 -21.88 29.15 5.26
CA ILE A 233 -21.92 29.96 4.02
C ILE A 233 -21.67 31.44 4.35
N LYS A 234 -22.30 31.97 5.40
CA LYS A 234 -22.11 33.37 5.81
C LYS A 234 -20.68 33.61 6.29
N GLU A 235 -20.19 32.79 7.21
CA GLU A 235 -18.87 32.96 7.83
C GLU A 235 -17.70 32.72 6.86
N VAL A 236 -17.75 31.64 6.10
CA VAL A 236 -16.61 31.25 5.24
C VAL A 236 -16.66 31.97 3.90
N LEU A 237 -17.86 32.05 3.29
CA LEU A 237 -17.99 32.58 1.94
C LEU A 237 -18.27 34.08 1.91
N GLN A 238 -18.59 34.68 3.07
CA GLN A 238 -18.98 36.08 3.22
C GLN A 238 -20.11 36.45 2.26
N LYS A 239 -21.10 35.54 2.15
CA LYS A 239 -22.28 35.68 1.29
C LYS A 239 -23.54 35.33 2.05
N GLU A 240 -24.62 36.06 1.77
CA GLU A 240 -25.93 35.73 2.29
C GLU A 240 -26.46 34.41 1.69
N PRO A 241 -26.88 33.44 2.53
CA PRO A 241 -27.29 32.12 2.07
C PRO A 241 -28.66 32.16 1.39
N ARG A 242 -28.65 32.24 0.05
CA ARG A 242 -29.86 32.11 -0.77
C ARG A 242 -30.18 30.64 -1.03
N TYR A 243 -31.45 30.27 -0.83
CA TYR A 243 -31.92 28.91 -1.10
C TYR A 243 -33.31 28.90 -1.74
N ARG A 244 -33.64 27.77 -2.36
CA ARG A 244 -35.00 27.46 -2.83
C ARG A 244 -35.44 26.11 -2.25
N ILE A 245 -36.74 25.97 -2.02
CA ILE A 245 -37.32 24.70 -1.58
C ILE A 245 -38.08 24.09 -2.75
N ARG A 246 -37.80 22.82 -3.06
CA ARG A 246 -38.52 22.03 -4.08
C ARG A 246 -38.90 20.68 -3.47
N ARG A 247 -40.20 20.47 -3.25
CA ARG A 247 -40.76 19.27 -2.59
C ARG A 247 -40.14 19.02 -1.20
N SER A 248 -39.25 18.04 -1.10
CA SER A 248 -38.51 17.66 0.11
C SER A 248 -37.08 18.19 0.13
N VAL A 249 -36.60 18.82 -0.94
CA VAL A 249 -35.22 19.29 -1.08
C VAL A 249 -35.14 20.79 -0.81
N ILE A 250 -34.16 21.21 -0.02
CA ILE A 250 -33.70 22.59 0.08
C ILE A 250 -32.37 22.70 -0.66
N GLU A 251 -32.26 23.66 -1.57
CA GLU A 251 -31.06 23.86 -2.37
C GLU A 251 -30.50 25.26 -2.14
N PHE A 252 -29.29 25.33 -1.60
CA PHE A 252 -28.51 26.55 -1.45
C PHE A 252 -27.74 26.83 -2.74
N ARG A 253 -27.81 28.07 -3.23
CA ARG A 253 -27.21 28.47 -4.50
C ARG A 253 -26.23 29.63 -4.32
N ILE A 254 -24.96 29.37 -4.57
CA ILE A 254 -23.87 30.33 -4.49
C ILE A 254 -23.36 30.61 -5.91
N SER A 255 -23.86 31.70 -6.51
CA SER A 255 -23.38 32.17 -7.81
C SER A 255 -22.06 32.91 -7.62
N SER A 256 -20.95 32.19 -7.76
CA SER A 256 -19.60 32.69 -7.55
C SER A 256 -18.61 31.79 -8.26
N LYS A 257 -18.03 32.28 -9.36
CA LYS A 257 -16.95 31.56 -10.06
C LYS A 257 -15.74 31.36 -9.15
N LYS A 258 -15.34 32.37 -8.39
CA LYS A 258 -14.26 32.30 -7.38
C LYS A 258 -14.44 31.11 -6.43
N TRP A 259 -15.63 30.96 -5.84
CA TRP A 259 -15.88 29.86 -4.89
C TRP A 259 -16.05 28.51 -5.58
N SER A 260 -16.62 28.49 -6.80
CA SER A 260 -16.71 27.25 -7.58
C SER A 260 -15.30 26.72 -7.91
N ASP A 261 -14.44 27.57 -8.48
CA ASP A 261 -13.07 27.22 -8.83
C ASP A 261 -12.26 26.81 -7.58
N PHE A 262 -12.48 27.45 -6.44
CA PHE A 262 -11.85 27.10 -5.16
C PHE A 262 -12.27 25.73 -4.63
N PHE A 263 -13.57 25.42 -4.58
CA PHE A 263 -14.02 24.10 -4.12
C PHE A 263 -13.65 22.99 -5.11
N GLU A 264 -13.67 23.27 -6.40
CA GLU A 264 -13.24 22.31 -7.41
C GLU A 264 -11.75 21.98 -7.30
N SER A 265 -10.89 22.98 -7.08
CA SER A 265 -9.45 22.74 -6.92
C SER A 265 -9.12 21.92 -5.67
N LEU A 266 -9.92 22.10 -4.61
CA LEU A 266 -9.73 21.41 -3.33
C LEU A 266 -10.35 20.00 -3.28
N ALA A 267 -11.53 19.83 -3.88
CA ALA A 267 -12.40 18.69 -3.63
C ALA A 267 -12.92 18.01 -4.92
N GLY A 268 -12.50 18.49 -6.11
CA GLY A 268 -12.97 18.01 -7.40
C GLY A 268 -14.39 18.45 -7.74
N ARG A 269 -14.88 18.07 -8.92
CA ARG A 269 -16.24 18.38 -9.42
C ARG A 269 -17.01 17.09 -9.65
N GLY A 270 -18.27 17.03 -9.19
CA GLY A 270 -19.20 15.91 -9.42
C GLY A 270 -18.85 14.63 -8.65
N ALA A 271 -19.83 13.76 -8.43
CA ALA A 271 -19.72 12.66 -7.46
C ALA A 271 -18.59 11.65 -7.75
N LEU A 272 -18.34 11.29 -9.01
CA LEU A 272 -17.31 10.30 -9.40
C LEU A 272 -15.89 10.84 -9.30
N SER A 273 -15.71 12.15 -9.50
CA SER A 273 -14.40 12.83 -9.56
C SER A 273 -14.12 13.70 -8.33
N LYS A 274 -14.94 13.59 -7.27
CA LYS A 274 -14.60 14.17 -5.97
C LYS A 274 -13.27 13.59 -5.50
N LYS A 275 -12.33 14.44 -5.10
CA LYS A 275 -11.00 14.06 -4.61
C LYS A 275 -10.43 15.21 -3.80
N LEU A 276 -9.64 14.92 -2.80
CA LEU A 276 -8.97 15.92 -1.96
C LEU A 276 -7.65 16.35 -2.60
N SER A 277 -7.36 17.64 -2.51
CA SER A 277 -6.06 18.21 -2.88
C SER A 277 -4.97 17.82 -1.87
N ASP A 278 -3.71 17.88 -2.30
CA ASP A 278 -2.56 17.65 -1.42
C ASP A 278 -2.53 18.61 -0.22
N GLU A 279 -3.09 19.81 -0.37
CA GLU A 279 -3.22 20.75 0.75
C GLU A 279 -4.06 20.17 1.88
N ILE A 280 -5.25 19.64 1.56
CA ILE A 280 -6.13 18.99 2.54
C ILE A 280 -5.50 17.70 3.05
N LEU A 281 -4.92 16.90 2.15
CA LEU A 281 -4.30 15.62 2.52
C LEU A 281 -3.14 15.79 3.49
N LEU A 282 -2.48 16.94 3.55
CA LEU A 282 -1.35 17.19 4.46
C LEU A 282 -1.74 17.91 5.76
N LEU A 283 -2.98 18.34 5.94
CA LEU A 283 -3.39 19.03 7.17
C LEU A 283 -3.25 18.15 8.43
N PRO A 284 -3.16 18.79 9.62
CA PRO A 284 -3.32 18.11 10.90
C PRO A 284 -4.62 17.31 10.95
N PHE A 285 -4.56 16.14 11.59
CA PHE A 285 -5.68 15.19 11.63
C PHE A 285 -6.94 15.82 12.23
N GLU A 286 -6.79 16.72 13.20
CA GLU A 286 -7.89 17.42 13.88
C GLU A 286 -8.73 18.24 12.89
N LYS A 287 -8.08 18.94 11.95
CA LYS A 287 -8.75 19.71 10.89
C LYS A 287 -9.43 18.79 9.89
N GLN A 288 -8.71 17.76 9.44
CA GLN A 288 -9.25 16.76 8.52
C GLN A 288 -10.45 16.01 9.11
N TRP A 289 -10.44 15.80 10.42
CA TRP A 289 -11.50 15.14 11.16
C TRP A 289 -12.79 15.97 11.20
N GLU A 290 -12.71 17.31 11.29
CA GLU A 290 -13.89 18.17 11.14
C GLU A 290 -14.59 17.97 9.80
N MET A 291 -13.82 17.91 8.71
CA MET A 291 -14.34 17.62 7.37
C MET A 291 -14.96 16.23 7.28
N ILE A 292 -14.27 15.19 7.77
CA ILE A 292 -14.78 13.80 7.72
C ILE A 292 -16.06 13.64 8.55
N LYS A 293 -16.14 14.26 9.73
CA LYS A 293 -17.35 14.25 10.56
C LYS A 293 -18.54 14.83 9.79
N THR A 294 -18.37 16.00 9.19
CA THR A 294 -19.45 16.64 8.42
C THR A 294 -19.80 15.85 7.17
N TYR A 295 -18.81 15.26 6.50
CA TYR A 295 -19.05 14.36 5.38
C TYR A 295 -19.93 13.16 5.77
N ILE A 296 -19.64 12.52 6.92
CA ILE A 296 -20.44 11.41 7.45
C ILE A 296 -21.85 11.84 7.86
N LYS A 297 -22.05 13.10 8.30
CA LYS A 297 -23.39 13.61 8.62
C LYS A 297 -24.31 13.65 7.40
N GLY A 298 -23.78 13.94 6.21
CA GLY A 298 -24.56 13.96 4.96
C GLY A 298 -24.63 12.59 4.28
N ASP A 299 -23.47 12.04 3.89
CA ASP A 299 -23.34 10.84 3.06
C ASP A 299 -23.17 9.53 3.85
N GLY A 300 -23.41 9.57 5.16
CA GLY A 300 -23.06 8.50 6.07
C GLY A 300 -24.12 8.14 7.10
N ASN A 301 -23.73 7.24 7.99
CA ASN A 301 -24.50 6.92 9.18
C ASN A 301 -23.59 6.41 10.29
N ILE A 302 -24.08 6.56 11.52
CA ILE A 302 -23.47 6.00 12.72
C ILE A 302 -24.47 5.00 13.28
N TYR A 303 -24.04 3.76 13.49
CA TYR A 303 -24.90 2.74 14.09
C TYR A 303 -24.16 1.92 15.13
N ARG A 304 -24.92 1.40 16.09
CA ARG A 304 -24.48 0.40 17.06
C ARG A 304 -25.25 -0.88 16.81
N ARG A 305 -24.56 -2.02 16.79
CA ARG A 305 -25.23 -3.32 16.61
C ARG A 305 -26.01 -3.73 17.87
N ARG A 306 -25.50 -3.34 19.04
CA ARG A 306 -26.13 -3.52 20.37
C ARG A 306 -25.95 -2.22 21.15
N PRO A 307 -26.81 -1.90 22.14
CA PRO A 307 -26.71 -0.66 22.91
C PRO A 307 -25.31 -0.40 23.49
N ASN A 308 -24.64 -1.46 23.95
CA ASN A 308 -23.32 -1.43 24.58
C ASN A 308 -22.14 -1.66 23.59
N ASP A 309 -22.41 -1.82 22.29
CA ASP A 309 -21.35 -1.96 21.29
C ASP A 309 -20.80 -0.59 20.89
N SER A 310 -19.51 -0.55 20.54
CA SER A 310 -18.87 0.62 19.94
C SER A 310 -19.61 1.10 18.68
N SER A 311 -19.77 2.42 18.54
CA SER A 311 -20.32 3.04 17.33
C SER A 311 -19.48 2.70 16.10
N THR A 312 -20.15 2.27 15.04
CA THR A 312 -19.56 2.08 13.71
C THR A 312 -19.95 3.23 12.82
N TYR A 313 -18.95 3.93 12.32
CA TYR A 313 -19.09 5.04 11.39
C TYR A 313 -19.02 4.50 9.98
N ARG A 314 -19.93 4.94 9.11
CA ARG A 314 -19.96 4.55 7.70
C ARG A 314 -20.23 5.75 6.82
N ALA A 315 -19.64 5.77 5.64
CA ALA A 315 -20.00 6.68 4.56
C ALA A 315 -19.98 5.93 3.22
N ASP A 316 -20.86 6.31 2.31
CA ASP A 316 -20.90 5.81 0.95
C ASP A 316 -20.43 6.90 -0.02
N THR A 317 -19.65 6.53 -1.04
CA THR A 317 -19.23 7.46 -2.10
C THR A 317 -19.15 6.75 -3.44
N ALA A 318 -19.38 7.49 -4.52
CA ALA A 318 -19.12 7.02 -5.88
C ALA A 318 -17.66 7.25 -6.29
N SER A 319 -16.94 8.14 -5.59
CA SER A 319 -15.54 8.42 -5.91
C SER A 319 -14.59 7.41 -5.27
N ARG A 320 -13.84 6.74 -6.13
CA ARG A 320 -12.76 5.84 -5.71
C ARG A 320 -11.61 6.58 -5.04
N ASP A 321 -11.24 7.74 -5.56
CA ASP A 321 -10.10 8.50 -5.03
C ASP A 321 -10.43 9.07 -3.65
N LEU A 322 -11.65 9.60 -3.48
CA LEU A 322 -12.10 10.14 -2.20
C LEU A 322 -12.10 9.06 -1.12
N VAL A 323 -12.61 7.85 -1.40
CA VAL A 323 -12.67 6.79 -0.38
C VAL A 323 -11.27 6.34 0.07
N ILE A 324 -10.31 6.28 -0.86
CA ILE A 324 -8.91 5.95 -0.57
C ILE A 324 -8.28 7.06 0.28
N GLN A 325 -8.47 8.32 -0.11
CA GLN A 325 -7.94 9.47 0.60
C GLN A 325 -8.51 9.60 2.02
N ILE A 326 -9.80 9.30 2.22
CA ILE A 326 -10.38 9.23 3.57
C ILE A 326 -9.74 8.08 4.38
N GLN A 327 -9.49 6.90 3.79
CA GLN A 327 -8.77 5.82 4.47
C GLN A 327 -7.36 6.25 4.90
N GLU A 328 -6.61 6.96 4.04
CA GLU A 328 -5.27 7.46 4.36
C GLU A 328 -5.30 8.49 5.51
N ILE A 329 -6.27 9.42 5.50
CA ILE A 329 -6.46 10.39 6.57
C ILE A 329 -6.77 9.69 7.90
N LEU A 330 -7.72 8.75 7.90
CA LEU A 330 -8.09 7.99 9.09
C LEU A 330 -6.90 7.18 9.62
N ALA A 331 -6.14 6.54 8.73
CA ALA A 331 -4.97 5.75 9.09
C ALA A 331 -3.90 6.63 9.78
N ARG A 332 -3.70 7.87 9.31
CA ARG A 332 -2.83 8.85 9.98
C ARG A 332 -3.32 9.20 11.38
N GLY A 333 -4.63 9.37 11.56
CA GLY A 333 -5.25 9.56 12.88
C GLY A 333 -5.22 8.31 13.79
N GLY A 334 -4.60 7.21 13.34
CA GLY A 334 -4.52 5.96 14.07
C GLY A 334 -5.79 5.12 14.01
N ILE A 335 -6.71 5.42 13.09
CA ILE A 335 -7.97 4.72 12.87
C ILE A 335 -7.87 3.89 11.59
N PHE A 336 -7.87 2.57 11.71
CA PHE A 336 -7.94 1.71 10.53
C PHE A 336 -9.38 1.62 10.02
N SER A 337 -9.57 1.80 8.72
CA SER A 337 -10.88 1.73 8.07
C SER A 337 -10.95 0.62 7.03
N SER A 338 -12.13 0.02 6.90
CA SER A 338 -12.46 -0.97 5.88
C SER A 338 -13.14 -0.29 4.71
N ILE A 339 -12.69 -0.57 3.49
CA ILE A 339 -13.40 -0.20 2.27
C ILE A 339 -14.04 -1.45 1.67
N LYS A 340 -15.32 -1.34 1.35
CA LYS A 340 -16.08 -2.33 0.57
C LYS A 340 -16.54 -1.70 -0.73
N ARG A 341 -16.03 -2.21 -1.85
CA ARG A 341 -16.61 -1.93 -3.17
C ARG A 341 -17.92 -2.73 -3.30
N ARG A 342 -19.03 -2.04 -3.52
CA ARG A 342 -20.29 -2.68 -3.94
C ARG A 342 -20.12 -3.07 -5.40
N LYS A 343 -20.36 -4.35 -5.72
CA LYS A 343 -20.38 -4.83 -7.11
C LYS A 343 -21.65 -4.33 -7.77
N ASP A 344 -21.58 -4.09 -9.08
CA ASP A 344 -22.78 -3.96 -9.90
C ASP A 344 -23.52 -5.28 -9.82
N ASP A 345 -24.70 -5.22 -9.20
CA ASP A 345 -25.63 -6.33 -9.10
C ASP A 345 -26.58 -6.19 -10.28
N GLU A 346 -26.43 -7.01 -11.32
CA GLU A 346 -27.24 -6.93 -12.53
C GLU A 346 -28.75 -7.03 -12.23
N SER A 347 -29.13 -7.70 -11.13
CA SER A 347 -30.53 -7.76 -10.67
C SER A 347 -31.07 -6.42 -10.18
N ARG A 348 -30.19 -5.51 -9.73
CA ARG A 348 -30.53 -4.14 -9.29
C ARG A 348 -30.40 -3.10 -10.39
N ASN A 349 -29.91 -3.50 -11.56
CA ASN A 349 -29.81 -2.65 -12.73
C ASN A 349 -31.13 -2.56 -13.47
N TYR A 350 -32.26 -2.89 -12.84
CA TYR A 350 -33.59 -2.71 -13.40
C TYR A 350 -34.42 -1.84 -12.47
N ILE A 351 -34.88 -0.69 -12.97
CA ILE A 351 -35.85 0.17 -12.30
C ILE A 351 -37.07 0.22 -13.21
N GLU A 352 -38.22 -0.26 -12.72
CA GLU A 352 -39.47 -0.33 -13.49
C GLU A 352 -39.28 -1.02 -14.88
N GLY A 353 -38.51 -2.10 -14.91
CA GLY A 353 -38.22 -2.86 -16.14
C GLY A 353 -37.17 -2.24 -17.07
N ARG A 354 -36.64 -1.05 -16.77
CA ARG A 354 -35.58 -0.40 -17.57
C ARG A 354 -34.20 -0.75 -17.04
N LYS A 355 -33.30 -1.18 -17.94
CA LYS A 355 -31.90 -1.42 -17.60
C LYS A 355 -31.20 -0.08 -17.30
N VAL A 356 -30.71 0.08 -16.07
CA VAL A 356 -29.97 1.25 -15.60
C VAL A 356 -28.51 0.88 -15.42
N SER A 357 -27.60 1.70 -15.91
CA SER A 357 -26.16 1.56 -15.63
C SER A 357 -25.91 1.91 -14.16
N SER A 358 -25.45 0.95 -13.35
CA SER A 358 -24.86 1.24 -12.06
C SER A 358 -23.39 1.58 -12.21
N ASN A 359 -22.95 2.62 -11.51
CA ASN A 359 -21.54 2.87 -11.28
C ASN A 359 -21.13 2.20 -9.96
N PRO A 360 -19.89 1.74 -9.82
CA PRO A 360 -19.41 1.17 -8.58
C PRO A 360 -19.49 2.22 -7.46
N SER A 361 -19.97 1.80 -6.29
CA SER A 361 -19.94 2.61 -5.08
C SER A 361 -19.06 1.96 -4.01
N TYR A 362 -18.51 2.80 -3.16
CA TYR A 362 -17.56 2.42 -2.12
C TYR A 362 -18.15 2.79 -0.76
N ASN A 363 -18.23 1.80 0.11
CA ASN A 363 -18.57 2.00 1.51
C ASN A 363 -17.29 1.99 2.34
N ILE A 364 -17.01 3.07 3.05
CA ILE A 364 -15.97 3.08 4.07
C ILE A 364 -16.61 2.88 5.43
N SER A 365 -15.98 2.07 6.28
CA SER A 365 -16.48 1.79 7.63
C SER A 365 -15.34 1.70 8.64
N PHE A 366 -15.53 2.28 9.81
CA PHE A 366 -14.52 2.29 10.87
C PHE A 366 -15.14 2.48 12.26
N LYS A 367 -14.32 2.28 13.29
CA LYS A 367 -14.65 2.54 14.69
C LYS A 367 -13.59 3.45 15.28
N LEU A 368 -14.01 4.41 16.11
CA LEU A 368 -13.09 5.33 16.78
C LEU A 368 -12.36 4.68 17.96
N GLU A 369 -12.97 3.65 18.56
CA GLU A 369 -12.33 2.94 19.67
C GLU A 369 -11.10 2.18 19.18
N ARG A 370 -9.95 2.48 19.81
CA ARG A 370 -8.63 1.94 19.45
C ARG A 370 -8.52 0.41 19.54
N LYS A 371 -9.38 -0.26 20.32
CA LYS A 371 -9.30 -1.71 20.57
C LYS A 371 -10.13 -2.51 19.57
N HIS A 372 -9.75 -2.45 18.29
CA HIS A 372 -10.25 -3.45 17.36
C HIS A 372 -9.54 -4.78 17.60
N LYS A 373 -10.29 -5.87 17.74
CA LYS A 373 -9.72 -7.17 18.15
C LYS A 373 -8.79 -7.83 17.11
N PHE A 374 -8.72 -7.28 15.90
CA PHE A 374 -8.15 -7.95 14.74
C PHE A 374 -6.93 -7.26 14.15
N PHE A 375 -6.78 -5.95 14.34
CA PHE A 375 -5.59 -5.21 13.89
C PHE A 375 -5.01 -4.46 15.07
N HIS A 376 -3.73 -4.19 14.99
CA HIS A 376 -2.98 -3.55 16.08
C HIS A 376 -2.23 -2.35 15.55
N ASN A 377 -2.18 -1.28 16.33
CA ASN A 377 -1.50 -0.05 15.97
C ASN A 377 -0.47 0.28 17.06
N ASN A 378 0.76 0.58 16.67
CA ASN A 378 1.81 1.05 17.59
C ASN A 378 2.13 2.55 17.43
N GLY A 379 1.27 3.30 16.74
CA GLY A 379 1.45 4.70 16.39
C GLY A 379 2.25 4.91 15.09
N ASN A 380 2.97 3.88 14.61
CA ASN A 380 3.79 3.99 13.41
C ASN A 380 3.21 3.30 12.19
N TYR A 381 2.51 2.19 12.39
CA TYR A 381 1.90 1.37 11.35
C TYR A 381 0.80 0.49 11.97
N PHE A 382 -0.04 -0.10 11.12
CA PHE A 382 -1.01 -1.10 11.50
C PHE A 382 -0.52 -2.50 11.14
N LEU A 383 -0.74 -3.45 12.05
CA LEU A 383 -0.57 -4.87 11.82
C LEU A 383 -1.91 -5.47 11.44
N VAL A 384 -2.03 -5.88 10.18
CA VAL A 384 -3.28 -6.38 9.60
C VAL A 384 -3.11 -7.86 9.26
N PRO A 385 -3.92 -8.77 9.84
CA PRO A 385 -3.78 -10.19 9.60
C PRO A 385 -4.21 -10.56 8.18
N ILE A 386 -3.48 -11.49 7.58
CA ILE A 386 -3.83 -12.15 6.33
C ILE A 386 -5.01 -13.07 6.58
N ARG A 387 -6.13 -12.84 5.88
CA ARG A 387 -7.32 -13.70 5.97
C ARG A 387 -7.19 -14.93 5.08
N LYS A 388 -6.64 -14.74 3.88
CA LYS A 388 -6.50 -15.77 2.86
C LYS A 388 -5.37 -15.40 1.91
N ILE A 389 -4.65 -16.40 1.44
CA ILE A 389 -3.70 -16.28 0.33
C ILE A 389 -4.27 -17.09 -0.84
N GLU A 390 -4.46 -16.46 -1.99
CA GLU A 390 -4.88 -17.16 -3.21
C GLU A 390 -3.70 -17.31 -4.16
N ASN A 391 -3.54 -18.48 -4.75
CA ASN A 391 -2.54 -18.74 -5.77
C ASN A 391 -3.23 -18.86 -7.13
N LYS A 392 -2.76 -18.10 -8.13
CA LYS A 392 -3.25 -18.15 -9.51
C LYS A 392 -2.09 -18.19 -10.48
N ASN A 393 -2.17 -19.05 -11.49
CA ASN A 393 -1.22 -19.03 -12.60
C ASN A 393 -1.37 -17.73 -13.40
N TYR A 394 -0.24 -17.12 -13.72
CA TYR A 394 -0.16 -15.89 -14.48
C TYR A 394 0.85 -16.04 -15.61
N LYS A 395 0.55 -15.44 -16.76
CA LYS A 395 1.47 -15.30 -17.88
C LYS A 395 1.35 -13.87 -18.40
N GLY A 396 2.42 -13.09 -18.28
CA GLY A 396 2.39 -11.69 -18.68
C GLY A 396 3.61 -10.91 -18.20
N ASN A 397 3.55 -9.59 -18.34
CA ASN A 397 4.58 -8.72 -17.77
C ASN A 397 4.36 -8.59 -16.26
N VAL A 398 5.45 -8.51 -15.50
CA VAL A 398 5.43 -8.08 -14.10
C VAL A 398 6.37 -6.89 -13.94
N TYR A 399 6.05 -6.02 -12.99
CA TYR A 399 6.66 -4.72 -12.81
C TYR A 399 7.27 -4.60 -11.42
N ASN A 400 8.37 -3.87 -11.34
CA ASN A 400 8.94 -3.38 -10.10
C ASN A 400 9.64 -2.05 -10.40
N PHE A 401 10.06 -1.30 -9.40
CA PHE A 401 10.86 -0.08 -9.60
C PHE A 401 11.76 0.16 -8.41
N GLN A 402 12.73 1.07 -8.56
CA GLN A 402 13.63 1.50 -7.51
C GLN A 402 13.34 2.91 -7.05
N VAL A 403 13.54 3.15 -5.75
CA VAL A 403 13.39 4.48 -5.16
C VAL A 403 14.74 5.04 -4.69
N ALA A 404 14.84 6.36 -4.70
CA ALA A 404 15.97 7.10 -4.15
C ALA A 404 15.97 7.00 -2.61
N GLY A 405 17.14 6.73 -2.04
CA GLY A 405 17.32 6.64 -0.58
C GLY A 405 16.98 5.27 0.00
N LYS A 406 16.87 5.21 1.34
CA LYS A 406 16.61 3.97 2.10
C LYS A 406 15.42 4.12 3.05
N PRO A 407 14.63 3.05 3.28
CA PRO A 407 14.72 1.73 2.64
C PRO A 407 14.18 1.74 1.21
N ASN A 408 14.69 0.83 0.38
CA ASN A 408 14.27 0.67 -1.02
C ASN A 408 12.95 -0.12 -1.04
N SER A 409 11.88 0.59 -0.77
CA SER A 409 10.57 0.00 -0.54
C SER A 409 9.50 0.99 -0.96
N TYR A 410 8.31 0.47 -1.20
CA TYR A 410 7.15 1.26 -1.53
C TYR A 410 5.90 0.60 -0.96
N LEU A 411 4.76 1.30 -1.01
CA LEU A 411 3.50 0.79 -0.49
C LEU A 411 2.58 0.36 -1.62
N VAL A 412 2.17 -0.91 -1.61
CA VAL A 412 1.14 -1.46 -2.49
C VAL A 412 -0.16 -1.46 -1.71
N LYS A 413 -1.13 -0.62 -2.11
CA LYS A 413 -2.41 -0.43 -1.41
C LYS A 413 -2.26 -0.21 0.11
N GLY A 414 -1.22 0.52 0.50
CA GLY A 414 -0.84 0.84 1.87
C GLY A 414 0.07 -0.18 2.57
N PHE A 415 0.32 -1.36 1.99
CA PHE A 415 1.20 -2.38 2.55
C PHE A 415 2.64 -2.26 2.06
N ALA A 416 3.60 -2.39 2.97
CA ALA A 416 5.01 -2.22 2.67
C ALA A 416 5.64 -3.44 1.97
N VAL A 417 6.23 -3.20 0.81
CA VAL A 417 6.97 -4.19 0.02
C VAL A 417 8.36 -3.67 -0.38
N HIS A 418 9.31 -4.57 -0.67
CA HIS A 418 10.71 -4.22 -0.95
C HIS A 418 11.12 -4.49 -2.40
N ASN A 419 12.14 -3.76 -2.89
CA ASN A 419 12.75 -3.96 -4.21
C ASN A 419 14.29 -3.85 -4.17
N CYS A 420 15.03 -4.58 -5.03
CA CYS A 420 16.46 -4.35 -5.23
C CYS A 420 17.03 -4.98 -6.51
N ALA A 421 17.17 -4.17 -7.56
CA ALA A 421 17.81 -4.58 -8.82
C ALA A 421 19.33 -4.78 -8.68
N ALA A 422 20.00 -3.97 -7.85
CA ALA A 422 21.42 -4.15 -7.57
C ALA A 422 21.72 -5.49 -6.89
N ALA A 423 20.80 -5.99 -6.05
CA ALA A 423 20.91 -7.34 -5.50
C ALA A 423 20.82 -8.37 -6.63
N ILE A 424 19.80 -8.29 -7.51
CA ILE A 424 19.65 -9.21 -8.64
C ILE A 424 20.89 -9.23 -9.54
N ALA A 425 21.40 -8.06 -9.93
CA ALA A 425 22.60 -7.98 -10.77
C ALA A 425 23.84 -8.52 -10.06
N ALA A 426 24.05 -8.19 -8.78
CA ALA A 426 25.16 -8.71 -7.97
C ALA A 426 25.07 -10.22 -7.76
N SER A 427 23.87 -10.76 -7.54
CA SER A 427 23.61 -12.19 -7.44
C SER A 427 23.91 -12.92 -8.74
N ASP A 428 23.43 -12.39 -9.88
CA ASP A 428 23.74 -13.00 -11.18
C ASP A 428 25.24 -12.97 -11.46
N MET A 429 25.90 -11.86 -11.12
CA MET A 429 27.33 -11.72 -11.29
C MET A 429 28.14 -12.68 -10.41
N ILE A 430 27.84 -12.78 -9.12
CA ILE A 430 28.58 -13.70 -8.26
C ILE A 430 28.41 -15.14 -8.76
N CYS A 431 27.21 -15.52 -9.21
CA CYS A 431 26.95 -16.84 -9.75
C CYS A 431 27.81 -17.10 -10.99
N GLN A 432 27.94 -16.10 -11.87
CA GLN A 432 28.81 -16.17 -13.02
C GLN A 432 30.28 -16.35 -12.62
N LEU A 433 30.73 -15.61 -11.61
CA LEU A 433 32.13 -15.64 -11.15
C LEU A 433 32.50 -16.96 -10.46
N VAL A 434 31.58 -17.59 -9.74
CA VAL A 434 31.88 -18.80 -8.94
C VAL A 434 31.62 -20.10 -9.68
N LYS A 435 30.79 -20.10 -10.74
CA LYS A 435 30.46 -21.34 -11.45
C LYS A 435 31.74 -22.00 -12.00
N GLY A 436 31.92 -23.29 -11.72
CA GLY A 436 33.10 -24.06 -12.11
C GLY A 436 34.33 -23.90 -11.21
N LYS A 437 34.29 -23.04 -10.18
CA LYS A 437 35.35 -22.91 -9.18
C LYS A 437 35.17 -23.93 -8.04
N THR A 438 36.24 -24.21 -7.30
CA THR A 438 36.17 -24.95 -6.03
C THR A 438 35.56 -24.08 -4.93
N LEU A 439 35.12 -24.70 -3.82
CA LEU A 439 34.57 -23.96 -2.66
C LEU A 439 35.58 -22.94 -2.09
N GLU A 440 36.86 -23.32 -1.99
CA GLU A 440 37.94 -22.44 -1.53
C GLU A 440 38.14 -21.23 -2.47
N GLN A 441 38.16 -21.48 -3.79
CA GLN A 441 38.24 -20.41 -4.78
C GLN A 441 37.01 -19.50 -4.75
N ALA A 442 35.82 -20.03 -4.45
CA ALA A 442 34.59 -19.25 -4.32
C ALA A 442 34.60 -18.36 -3.05
N LEU A 443 35.18 -18.84 -1.94
CA LEU A 443 35.32 -18.05 -0.70
C LEU A 443 36.24 -16.84 -0.87
N ASN A 444 37.23 -16.94 -1.74
CA ASN A 444 38.19 -15.88 -2.05
C ASN A 444 37.58 -14.74 -2.91
N ILE A 445 36.40 -14.93 -3.49
CA ILE A 445 35.73 -13.85 -4.23
C ILE A 445 35.27 -12.78 -3.24
N SER A 446 35.68 -11.55 -3.47
CA SER A 446 35.33 -10.37 -2.69
C SER A 446 34.12 -9.64 -3.28
N PHE A 447 33.54 -8.72 -2.50
CA PHE A 447 32.48 -7.86 -3.01
C PHE A 447 33.02 -6.84 -4.04
N GLN A 448 34.31 -6.50 -3.96
CA GLN A 448 34.99 -5.66 -4.94
C GLN A 448 35.05 -6.35 -6.30
N ASP A 449 35.31 -7.66 -6.34
CA ASP A 449 35.34 -8.42 -7.60
C ASP A 449 33.97 -8.38 -8.29
N VAL A 450 32.90 -8.61 -7.53
CA VAL A 450 31.52 -8.51 -8.02
C VAL A 450 31.21 -7.10 -8.52
N SER A 451 31.64 -6.07 -7.77
CA SER A 451 31.39 -4.66 -8.11
C SER A 451 32.16 -4.23 -9.35
N ASN A 452 33.44 -4.60 -9.45
CA ASN A 452 34.31 -4.29 -10.57
C ASN A 452 33.78 -4.94 -11.85
N GLU A 453 33.36 -6.20 -11.76
CA GLU A 453 32.84 -6.93 -12.91
C GLU A 453 31.50 -6.37 -13.39
N LEU A 454 30.62 -5.90 -12.49
CA LEU A 454 29.38 -5.21 -12.87
C LEU A 454 29.60 -3.77 -13.37
N GLY A 455 30.76 -3.17 -13.11
CA GLY A 455 31.01 -1.74 -13.30
C GLY A 455 30.46 -0.89 -12.15
N VAL A 456 30.63 0.44 -12.24
CA VAL A 456 30.36 1.38 -11.13
C VAL A 456 28.92 1.23 -10.61
N LEU A 457 28.78 0.55 -9.46
CA LEU A 457 27.59 0.59 -8.65
C LEU A 457 27.54 1.96 -7.95
N PRO A 458 26.37 2.62 -7.88
CA PRO A 458 26.23 3.82 -7.07
C PRO A 458 26.77 3.57 -5.65
N PRO A 459 27.53 4.49 -5.03
CA PRO A 459 28.21 4.23 -3.75
C PRO A 459 27.29 3.66 -2.66
N LEU A 460 26.02 4.10 -2.66
CA LEU A 460 24.99 3.65 -1.74
C LEU A 460 24.50 2.20 -1.97
N LYS A 461 24.92 1.53 -3.05
CA LYS A 461 24.47 0.20 -3.53
C LYS A 461 25.57 -0.87 -3.53
N ILE A 462 26.80 -0.52 -3.13
CA ILE A 462 27.91 -1.47 -2.93
C ILE A 462 27.53 -2.57 -1.92
N HIS A 463 26.70 -2.23 -0.92
CA HIS A 463 26.19 -3.20 0.06
C HIS A 463 25.41 -4.38 -0.55
N CYS A 464 24.90 -4.27 -1.78
CA CYS A 464 24.24 -5.38 -2.46
C CYS A 464 25.26 -6.44 -2.92
N ALA A 465 26.45 -6.02 -3.36
CA ALA A 465 27.56 -6.93 -3.63
C ALA A 465 28.07 -7.59 -2.34
N GLN A 466 28.20 -6.83 -1.26
CA GLN A 466 28.58 -7.36 0.05
C GLN A 466 27.60 -8.43 0.54
N LEU A 467 26.29 -8.13 0.49
CA LEU A 467 25.24 -9.07 0.87
C LEU A 467 25.34 -10.40 0.12
N VAL A 468 25.61 -10.32 -1.19
CA VAL A 468 25.68 -11.49 -2.05
C VAL A 468 26.93 -12.33 -1.74
N THR A 469 28.07 -11.69 -1.49
CA THR A 469 29.31 -12.36 -1.08
C THR A 469 29.18 -12.98 0.31
N GLU A 470 28.52 -12.31 1.25
CA GLU A 470 28.19 -12.86 2.57
C GLU A 470 27.28 -14.08 2.45
N ALA A 471 26.23 -14.02 1.62
CA ALA A 471 25.33 -15.15 1.36
C ALA A 471 26.10 -16.38 0.88
N LEU A 472 27.04 -16.19 -0.04
CA LEU A 472 27.86 -17.27 -0.58
C LEU A 472 28.77 -17.86 0.50
N ARG A 473 29.46 -17.02 1.28
CA ARG A 473 30.36 -17.46 2.35
C ARG A 473 29.62 -18.24 3.43
N ASP A 474 28.47 -17.72 3.88
CA ASP A 474 27.64 -18.39 4.87
C ASP A 474 27.14 -19.74 4.35
N ALA A 475 26.75 -19.83 3.07
CA ALA A 475 26.36 -21.07 2.42
C ALA A 475 27.47 -22.12 2.53
N ILE A 476 28.67 -21.76 2.08
CA ILE A 476 29.82 -22.66 2.00
C ILE A 476 30.27 -23.06 3.40
N ASN A 477 30.38 -22.11 4.33
CA ASN A 477 30.82 -22.37 5.70
C ASN A 477 29.85 -23.31 6.44
N ASN A 478 28.54 -23.15 6.25
CA ASN A 478 27.56 -24.04 6.84
C ASN A 478 27.63 -25.45 6.25
N TYR A 479 27.92 -25.58 4.96
CA TYR A 479 28.15 -26.88 4.34
C TYR A 479 29.41 -27.56 4.88
N SER A 480 30.52 -26.84 4.98
CA SER A 480 31.79 -27.37 5.51
C SER A 480 31.73 -27.79 6.98
N LYS A 481 30.82 -27.22 7.78
CA LYS A 481 30.58 -27.63 9.17
C LYS A 481 29.71 -28.88 9.32
N ASN A 482 28.93 -29.22 8.28
CA ASN A 482 27.99 -30.34 8.28
C ASN A 482 28.49 -31.55 7.46
N LEU A 483 29.69 -31.43 6.89
CA LEU A 483 30.54 -32.54 6.42
C LEU A 483 31.32 -33.09 7.61
#